data_AF-A0A345LW98-F1
#
_entry.id   AF-A0A345LW98-F1
#
_cell.length_a   1.000
_cell.length_b   1.000
_cell.length_c   1.000
_cell.angle_alpha   90.00
_cell.angle_beta   90.00
_cell.angle_gamma   90.00
#
_symmetry.space_group_name_H-M   'P 1'
#
loop_
_entity.id
_entity.type
_entity.pdbx_description
1 polymer ?
#
loop_
_entity_poly.entity_id
_entity_poly.type
_entity_poly.pdbx_seq_one_letter_code
_entity_poly.pdbx_strand_id
1 'polypeptide(L)'
;MKLQFSIYRYNPDVDNAPRMQDYTLEVPEGRDMMLLDALIQIKEQDPTLSFRRSCREGVCGSDGLNMNGKNGLACITPLSALIRGGKKIVIRPLPGLPVVRDLIIDMTQFYTQYEKIRPYLINDNKNPPARENLQTPAQREKLDGLYECILCACCSTSCPSFWWNPDKFIGPAGLLAAYRFLIDSRDTETDSRLDDLNDAFSVFRCHSIMNCVNVCPKGLNPTKAIGHIKSMLLKHSA
;
A
#
# COMPACT_ATOMS: atom_id res chain seq x y z
N MET A 1 30.28 -7.84 -8.91
CA MET A 1 30.36 -7.22 -7.58
C MET A 1 29.57 -8.01 -6.55
N LYS A 2 30.13 -8.14 -5.35
CA LYS A 2 29.54 -8.88 -4.23
C LYS A 2 28.63 -7.99 -3.39
N LEU A 3 27.36 -8.36 -3.24
CA LEU A 3 26.39 -7.65 -2.42
C LEU A 3 26.02 -8.45 -1.18
N GLN A 4 25.89 -7.74 -0.06
CA GLN A 4 25.44 -8.32 1.20
C GLN A 4 24.04 -7.85 1.54
N PHE A 5 23.20 -8.79 1.95
CA PHE A 5 21.83 -8.56 2.40
C PHE A 5 21.68 -8.99 3.84
N SER A 6 20.79 -8.34 4.57
CA SER A 6 20.30 -8.79 5.88
C SER A 6 18.78 -8.88 5.79
N ILE A 7 18.26 -10.09 5.74
CA ILE A 7 16.85 -10.37 5.44
C ILE A 7 16.16 -10.93 6.67
N TYR A 8 14.98 -10.39 6.98
CA TYR A 8 14.11 -10.91 8.03
C TYR A 8 13.65 -12.34 7.73
N ARG A 9 13.79 -13.22 8.72
CA ARG A 9 13.36 -14.63 8.68
C ARG A 9 12.45 -14.94 9.85
N TYR A 10 11.41 -15.73 9.57
CA TYR A 10 10.52 -16.27 10.59
C TYR A 10 9.74 -17.44 10.01
N ASN A 11 9.83 -18.60 10.63
CA ASN A 11 8.97 -19.74 10.41
C ASN A 11 8.34 -20.16 11.76
N PRO A 12 7.00 -20.10 11.92
CA PRO A 12 6.35 -20.42 13.20
C PRO A 12 6.61 -21.85 13.69
N ASP A 13 6.91 -22.79 12.78
CA ASP A 13 7.20 -24.19 13.14
C ASP A 13 8.64 -24.43 13.61
N VAL A 14 9.52 -23.41 13.51
CA VAL A 14 10.97 -23.55 13.74
C VAL A 14 11.54 -22.46 14.64
N ASP A 15 11.20 -21.20 14.40
CA ASP A 15 11.82 -20.05 15.05
C ASP A 15 10.98 -19.60 16.27
N ASN A 16 11.59 -19.54 17.45
CA ASN A 16 10.95 -19.01 18.67
C ASN A 16 10.61 -17.51 18.55
N ALA A 17 11.40 -16.77 17.79
CA ALA A 17 11.23 -15.35 17.54
C ALA A 17 11.85 -14.98 16.18
N PRO A 18 11.43 -13.87 15.56
CA PRO A 18 12.02 -13.44 14.30
C PRO A 18 13.51 -13.13 14.41
N ARG A 19 14.24 -13.36 13.32
CA ARG A 19 15.68 -13.11 13.23
C ARG A 19 16.05 -12.43 11.92
N MET A 20 17.23 -11.82 11.89
CA MET A 20 17.84 -11.36 10.64
C MET A 20 18.86 -12.40 10.19
N GLN A 21 18.86 -12.75 8.91
CA GLN A 21 19.83 -13.65 8.31
C GLN A 21 20.60 -12.93 7.21
N ASP A 22 21.90 -13.11 7.21
CA ASP A 22 22.77 -12.54 6.18
C ASP A 22 22.81 -13.43 4.94
N TYR A 23 22.79 -12.77 3.78
CA TYR A 23 22.99 -13.42 2.48
C TYR A 23 24.02 -12.66 1.68
N THR A 24 24.67 -13.38 0.78
CA THR A 24 25.65 -12.83 -0.16
C THR A 24 25.23 -13.21 -1.56
N LEU A 25 25.18 -12.23 -2.47
CA LEU A 25 24.89 -12.46 -3.87
C LEU A 25 26.01 -11.86 -4.73
N GLU A 26 26.51 -12.63 -5.69
CA GLU A 26 27.39 -12.12 -6.73
C GLU A 26 26.52 -11.55 -7.86
N VAL A 27 26.64 -10.24 -8.10
CA VAL A 27 25.91 -9.54 -9.16
C VAL A 27 26.88 -9.21 -10.29
N PRO A 28 26.57 -9.53 -11.57
CA PRO A 28 27.42 -9.17 -12.69
C PRO A 28 27.72 -7.67 -12.74
N GLU A 29 28.97 -7.31 -13.00
CA GLU A 29 29.34 -5.89 -13.13
C GLU A 29 28.64 -5.26 -14.34
N GLY A 30 28.28 -3.98 -14.23
CA GLY A 30 27.62 -3.23 -15.29
C GLY A 30 26.13 -3.51 -15.47
N ARG A 31 25.51 -4.38 -14.65
CA ARG A 31 24.06 -4.65 -14.69
C ARG A 31 23.38 -4.21 -13.39
N ASP A 32 22.49 -3.24 -13.48
CA ASP A 32 21.60 -2.86 -12.38
C ASP A 32 20.31 -3.68 -12.46
N MET A 33 20.07 -4.52 -11.45
CA MET A 33 18.88 -5.35 -11.35
C MET A 33 17.94 -4.82 -10.26
N MET A 34 16.70 -5.28 -10.27
CA MET A 34 15.73 -4.91 -9.25
C MET A 34 15.94 -5.77 -7.99
N LEU A 35 15.50 -5.29 -6.83
CA LEU A 35 15.55 -6.07 -5.60
C LEU A 35 14.83 -7.42 -5.76
N LEU A 36 13.73 -7.47 -6.51
CA LEU A 36 13.03 -8.73 -6.77
C LEU A 36 13.93 -9.77 -7.48
N ASP A 37 14.76 -9.33 -8.43
CA ASP A 37 15.70 -10.23 -9.13
C ASP A 37 16.72 -10.84 -8.15
N ALA A 38 17.20 -10.04 -7.20
CA ALA A 38 18.10 -10.50 -6.15
C ALA A 38 17.40 -11.48 -5.17
N LEU A 39 16.16 -11.20 -4.78
CA LEU A 39 15.39 -12.08 -3.89
C LEU A 39 15.12 -13.45 -4.54
N ILE A 40 14.87 -13.49 -5.86
CA ILE A 40 14.71 -14.74 -6.61
C ILE A 40 16.02 -15.53 -6.61
N GLN A 41 17.16 -14.91 -6.92
CA GLN A 41 18.45 -15.59 -6.91
C GLN A 41 18.88 -16.05 -5.50
N ILE A 42 18.58 -15.26 -4.47
CA ILE A 42 18.79 -15.69 -3.08
C ILE A 42 17.92 -16.91 -2.75
N LYS A 43 16.69 -16.97 -3.27
CA LYS A 43 15.81 -18.15 -3.10
C LYS A 43 16.31 -19.38 -3.85
N GLU A 44 17.02 -19.23 -4.97
CA GLU A 44 17.70 -20.35 -5.64
C GLU A 44 18.81 -20.94 -4.76
N GLN A 45 19.49 -20.11 -3.97
CA GLN A 45 20.50 -20.53 -2.99
C GLN A 45 19.87 -21.08 -1.69
N ASP A 46 18.79 -20.46 -1.23
CA ASP A 46 18.02 -20.86 -0.04
C ASP A 46 16.52 -21.00 -0.40
N PRO A 47 16.07 -22.20 -0.79
CA PRO A 47 14.69 -22.45 -1.18
C PRO A 47 13.66 -22.18 -0.08
N THR A 48 14.09 -22.05 1.19
CA THR A 48 13.20 -21.81 2.33
C THR A 48 12.69 -20.37 2.42
N LEU A 49 13.42 -19.40 1.82
CA LEU A 49 13.06 -17.99 1.84
C LEU A 49 11.72 -17.74 1.15
N SER A 50 10.79 -17.09 1.85
CA SER A 50 9.43 -16.85 1.37
C SER A 50 9.10 -15.35 1.24
N PHE A 51 8.54 -14.98 0.10
CA PHE A 51 8.05 -13.64 -0.21
C PHE A 51 6.97 -13.73 -1.30
N ARG A 52 6.08 -12.72 -1.37
CA ARG A 52 5.10 -12.60 -2.46
C ARG A 52 5.69 -11.85 -3.64
N ARG A 53 5.33 -12.27 -4.85
CA ARG A 53 5.61 -11.59 -6.13
C ARG A 53 4.66 -12.08 -7.22
N SER A 54 4.40 -11.27 -8.23
CA SER A 54 3.64 -11.69 -9.40
C SER A 54 4.07 -10.95 -10.68
N CYS A 55 3.55 -9.73 -10.92
CA CYS A 55 3.70 -9.03 -12.20
C CYS A 55 5.12 -8.55 -12.55
N ARG A 56 6.01 -8.42 -11.55
CA ARG A 56 7.39 -7.89 -11.65
C ARG A 56 7.57 -6.53 -12.34
N GLU A 57 6.50 -5.73 -12.47
CA GLU A 57 6.53 -4.44 -13.20
C GLU A 57 5.80 -3.31 -12.45
N GLY A 58 5.55 -3.46 -11.14
CA GLY A 58 4.99 -2.40 -10.30
C GLY A 58 3.49 -2.14 -10.51
N VAL A 59 2.71 -3.17 -10.86
CA VAL A 59 1.27 -3.07 -11.13
C VAL A 59 0.43 -3.88 -10.13
N CYS A 60 0.79 -5.12 -9.80
CA CYS A 60 -0.05 -5.99 -8.97
C CYS A 60 -0.01 -5.71 -7.46
N GLY A 61 1.01 -4.97 -6.97
CA GLY A 61 1.17 -4.64 -5.54
C GLY A 61 1.60 -5.79 -4.62
N SER A 62 1.98 -6.97 -5.14
CA SER A 62 2.25 -8.16 -4.33
C SER A 62 3.51 -8.07 -3.44
N ASP A 63 4.55 -7.41 -3.90
CA ASP A 63 5.91 -7.46 -3.35
C ASP A 63 6.29 -6.17 -2.59
N GLY A 64 5.33 -5.64 -1.84
CA GLY A 64 5.56 -4.54 -0.89
C GLY A 64 6.47 -4.99 0.25
N LEU A 65 7.59 -4.30 0.44
CA LEU A 65 8.59 -4.60 1.47
C LEU A 65 9.10 -3.31 2.12
N ASN A 66 9.67 -3.44 3.32
CA ASN A 66 10.49 -2.40 3.93
C ASN A 66 11.96 -2.64 3.54
N MET A 67 12.52 -1.72 2.75
CA MET A 67 13.85 -1.81 2.16
C MET A 67 14.70 -0.65 2.70
N ASN A 68 15.75 -0.95 3.46
CA ASN A 68 16.57 0.04 4.16
C ASN A 68 15.75 1.05 4.98
N GLY A 69 14.68 0.57 5.63
CA GLY A 69 13.81 1.39 6.47
C GLY A 69 12.64 2.06 5.73
N LYS A 70 12.58 2.00 4.39
CA LYS A 70 11.52 2.64 3.60
C LYS A 70 10.66 1.61 2.87
N ASN A 71 9.34 1.77 2.92
CA ASN A 71 8.42 0.92 2.17
C ASN A 71 8.50 1.21 0.66
N GLY A 72 8.32 0.16 -0.15
CA GLY A 72 8.24 0.24 -1.61
C GLY A 72 8.03 -1.16 -2.21
N LEU A 73 8.09 -1.27 -3.53
CA LEU A 73 7.95 -2.55 -4.23
C LEU A 73 9.32 -3.08 -4.66
N ALA A 74 9.61 -4.34 -4.38
CA ALA A 74 10.88 -4.97 -4.74
C ALA A 74 11.13 -4.97 -6.26
N CYS A 75 10.09 -5.18 -7.06
CA CYS A 75 10.16 -5.29 -8.51
C CYS A 75 10.54 -4.02 -9.26
N ILE A 76 10.43 -2.85 -8.63
CA ILE A 76 10.77 -1.57 -9.25
C ILE A 76 11.74 -0.76 -8.39
N THR A 77 12.38 -1.41 -7.41
CA THR A 77 13.44 -0.80 -6.62
C THR A 77 14.78 -1.31 -7.13
N PRO A 78 15.56 -0.50 -7.87
CA PRO A 78 16.87 -0.93 -8.37
C PRO A 78 17.84 -1.12 -7.21
N LEU A 79 18.73 -2.10 -7.31
CA LEU A 79 19.74 -2.37 -6.28
C LEU A 79 20.67 -1.16 -6.08
N SER A 80 21.00 -0.44 -7.15
CA SER A 80 21.77 0.81 -7.06
C SER A 80 21.19 1.84 -6.07
N ALA A 81 19.86 1.91 -5.95
CA ALA A 81 19.18 2.81 -5.00
C ALA A 81 19.25 2.31 -3.54
N LEU A 82 19.57 1.03 -3.31
CA LEU A 82 19.66 0.42 -1.99
C LEU A 82 21.10 0.29 -1.48
N ILE A 83 22.09 0.33 -2.35
CA ILE A 83 23.50 0.21 -1.98
C ILE A 83 23.95 1.49 -1.25
N ARG A 84 24.48 1.32 -0.04
CA ARG A 84 25.05 2.41 0.77
C ARG A 84 26.43 1.97 1.24
N GLY A 85 27.48 2.45 0.58
CA GLY A 85 28.90 2.07 0.76
C GLY A 85 29.22 1.23 2.01
N GLY A 86 29.48 -0.06 1.81
CA GLY A 86 29.88 -1.01 2.86
C GLY A 86 28.76 -1.53 3.78
N LYS A 87 27.52 -1.05 3.65
CA LYS A 87 26.38 -1.52 4.46
C LYS A 87 25.58 -2.59 3.73
N LYS A 88 25.05 -3.55 4.52
CA LYS A 88 24.13 -4.57 4.04
C LYS A 88 22.81 -3.93 3.60
N ILE A 89 22.21 -4.46 2.54
CA ILE A 89 20.85 -4.12 2.13
C ILE A 89 19.89 -4.82 3.10
N VAL A 90 19.14 -4.04 3.87
CA VAL A 90 18.26 -4.56 4.93
C VAL A 90 16.84 -4.71 4.40
N ILE A 91 16.31 -5.93 4.40
CA ILE A 91 14.97 -6.25 3.91
C ILE A 91 14.10 -6.81 5.04
N ARG A 92 12.93 -6.19 5.25
CA ARG A 92 11.97 -6.55 6.30
C ARG A 92 10.54 -6.57 5.74
N PRO A 93 9.59 -7.26 6.41
CA PRO A 93 8.17 -7.18 6.06
C PRO A 93 7.64 -5.75 6.21
N LEU A 94 6.49 -5.44 5.60
CA LEU A 94 5.83 -4.16 5.85
C LEU A 94 5.46 -4.00 7.34
N PRO A 95 5.64 -2.82 7.95
CA PRO A 95 5.40 -2.65 9.39
C PRO A 95 3.93 -2.70 9.81
N GLY A 96 3.69 -3.11 11.05
CA GLY A 96 2.39 -2.99 11.73
C GLY A 96 1.39 -4.11 11.44
N LEU A 97 1.66 -4.99 10.48
CA LEU A 97 0.82 -6.15 10.19
C LEU A 97 1.47 -7.45 10.73
N PRO A 98 0.68 -8.45 11.13
CA PRO A 98 1.20 -9.74 11.57
C PRO A 98 2.06 -10.40 10.49
N VAL A 99 3.19 -10.98 10.87
CA VAL A 99 4.03 -11.73 9.95
C VAL A 99 3.59 -13.20 9.94
N VAL A 100 3.27 -13.72 8.77
CA VAL A 100 2.89 -15.12 8.56
C VAL A 100 4.14 -15.98 8.43
N ARG A 101 5.06 -15.59 7.54
CA ARG A 101 6.33 -16.30 7.28
C ARG A 101 7.30 -15.41 6.54
N ASP A 102 8.54 -15.32 7.01
CA ASP A 102 9.61 -14.52 6.40
C ASP A 102 9.12 -13.11 6.03
N LEU A 103 9.04 -12.76 4.75
CA LEU A 103 8.63 -11.45 4.24
C LEU A 103 7.13 -11.36 3.93
N ILE A 104 6.35 -12.37 4.29
CA ILE A 104 4.91 -12.48 4.03
C ILE A 104 4.14 -12.03 5.26
N ILE A 105 3.39 -10.94 5.13
CA ILE A 105 2.47 -10.45 6.16
C ILE A 105 1.03 -10.91 5.92
N ASP A 106 0.22 -10.86 6.97
CA ASP A 106 -1.23 -10.98 6.89
C ASP A 106 -1.84 -9.63 6.50
N MET A 107 -2.59 -9.60 5.39
CA MET A 107 -3.22 -8.40 4.84
C MET A 107 -4.69 -8.26 5.25
N THR A 108 -5.22 -9.16 6.08
CA THR A 108 -6.65 -9.21 6.44
C THR A 108 -7.15 -7.89 7.01
N GLN A 109 -6.40 -7.27 7.95
CA GLN A 109 -6.78 -5.96 8.50
C GLN A 109 -6.81 -4.87 7.43
N PHE A 110 -5.84 -4.87 6.51
CA PHE A 110 -5.79 -3.91 5.42
C PHE A 110 -7.03 -4.02 4.50
N TYR A 111 -7.43 -5.25 4.14
CA TYR A 111 -8.61 -5.48 3.31
C TYR A 111 -9.92 -5.20 4.05
N THR A 112 -9.98 -5.53 5.34
CA THR A 112 -11.14 -5.20 6.20
C THR A 112 -11.44 -3.70 6.17
N GLN A 113 -10.41 -2.85 6.28
CA GLN A 113 -10.59 -1.40 6.22
C GLN A 113 -10.97 -0.91 4.80
N TYR A 114 -10.54 -1.60 3.75
CA TYR A 114 -10.95 -1.32 2.37
C TYR A 114 -12.42 -1.67 2.13
N GLU A 115 -12.90 -2.79 2.68
CA GLU A 115 -14.30 -3.21 2.59
C GLU A 115 -15.24 -2.25 3.33
N LYS A 116 -14.82 -1.75 4.50
CA LYS A 116 -15.61 -0.81 5.33
C LYS A 116 -16.08 0.45 4.59
N ILE A 117 -15.35 0.92 3.58
CA ILE A 117 -15.74 2.12 2.82
C ILE A 117 -16.69 1.84 1.65
N ARG A 118 -17.17 0.60 1.50
CA ARG A 118 -18.04 0.14 0.40
C ARG A 118 -17.42 0.45 -0.97
N PRO A 119 -16.30 -0.21 -1.35
CA PRO A 119 -15.42 0.17 -2.46
C PRO A 119 -15.97 -0.21 -3.84
N TYR A 120 -17.24 0.06 -4.08
CA TYR A 120 -17.95 -0.21 -5.33
C TYR A 120 -18.92 0.93 -5.60
N LEU A 121 -19.29 1.10 -6.88
CA LEU A 121 -20.24 2.13 -7.30
C LEU A 121 -21.61 1.84 -6.69
N ILE A 122 -22.23 2.84 -6.06
CA ILE A 122 -23.63 2.77 -5.65
C ILE A 122 -24.39 3.87 -6.38
N ASN A 123 -25.37 3.44 -7.18
CA ASN A 123 -26.22 4.31 -7.98
C ASN A 123 -27.67 3.91 -7.74
N ASP A 124 -28.52 4.87 -7.38
CA ASP A 124 -29.94 4.65 -7.04
C ASP A 124 -30.81 4.30 -8.26
N ASN A 125 -30.24 4.38 -9.47
CA ASN A 125 -30.87 4.09 -10.76
C ASN A 125 -32.19 4.85 -10.98
N LYS A 126 -32.41 6.00 -10.34
CA LYS A 126 -33.64 6.81 -10.57
C LYS A 126 -33.74 7.32 -11.99
N ASN A 127 -32.60 7.66 -12.61
CA ASN A 127 -32.50 8.12 -13.99
C ASN A 127 -31.50 7.23 -14.75
N PRO A 128 -31.90 6.00 -15.15
CA PRO A 128 -30.99 5.08 -15.81
C PRO A 128 -30.57 5.63 -17.18
N PRO A 129 -29.29 5.52 -17.56
CA PRO A 129 -28.85 5.95 -18.88
C PRO A 129 -29.42 5.03 -19.97
N ALA A 130 -29.53 5.55 -21.20
CA ALA A 130 -29.92 4.73 -22.36
C ALA A 130 -28.88 3.65 -22.71
N ARG A 131 -27.59 3.90 -22.40
CA ARG A 131 -26.46 2.98 -22.59
C ARG A 131 -25.51 3.08 -21.39
N GLU A 132 -24.32 3.64 -21.57
CA GLU A 132 -23.39 3.92 -20.48
C GLU A 132 -23.81 5.15 -19.65
N ASN A 133 -23.37 5.20 -18.39
CA ASN A 133 -23.48 6.41 -17.58
C ASN A 133 -22.64 7.53 -18.21
N LEU A 134 -23.29 8.60 -18.66
CA LEU A 134 -22.60 9.74 -19.25
C LEU A 134 -21.77 10.47 -18.19
N GLN A 135 -20.47 10.59 -18.45
CA GLN A 135 -19.51 11.28 -17.59
C GLN A 135 -18.63 12.18 -18.46
N THR A 136 -18.59 13.46 -18.16
CA THR A 136 -17.75 14.40 -18.92
C THR A 136 -16.26 14.15 -18.66
N PRO A 137 -15.36 14.51 -19.59
CA PRO A 137 -13.92 14.41 -19.34
C PRO A 137 -13.49 15.11 -18.04
N ALA A 138 -14.05 16.29 -17.74
CA ALA A 138 -13.75 17.01 -16.50
C ALA A 138 -14.28 16.32 -15.23
N GLN A 139 -15.38 15.55 -15.30
CA GLN A 139 -15.82 14.71 -14.19
C GLN A 139 -14.90 13.50 -14.02
N ARG A 140 -14.51 12.87 -15.14
CA ARG A 140 -13.63 11.69 -15.15
C ARG A 140 -12.23 12.00 -14.65
N GLU A 141 -11.66 13.16 -15.01
CA GLU A 141 -10.31 13.59 -14.61
C GLU A 141 -10.18 13.70 -13.08
N LYS A 142 -11.27 13.99 -12.36
CA LYS A 142 -11.25 14.00 -10.89
C LYS A 142 -10.85 12.66 -10.27
N LEU A 143 -11.00 11.56 -11.01
CA LEU A 143 -10.66 10.22 -10.57
C LEU A 143 -9.17 9.90 -10.75
N ASP A 144 -8.45 10.66 -11.58
CA ASP A 144 -7.02 10.45 -11.84
C ASP A 144 -6.22 10.74 -10.57
N GLY A 145 -5.24 9.87 -10.29
CA GLY A 145 -4.51 9.85 -9.03
C GLY A 145 -5.24 9.15 -7.87
N LEU A 146 -6.41 8.56 -8.11
CA LEU A 146 -7.18 7.79 -7.14
C LEU A 146 -7.37 6.33 -7.56
N TYR A 147 -7.81 6.07 -8.80
CA TYR A 147 -8.15 4.71 -9.27
C TYR A 147 -6.93 3.83 -9.59
N GLU A 148 -5.75 4.44 -9.72
CA GLU A 148 -4.47 3.78 -9.99
C GLU A 148 -3.87 3.11 -8.74
N CYS A 149 -4.58 3.15 -7.62
CA CYS A 149 -4.18 2.46 -6.39
C CYS A 149 -4.12 0.94 -6.61
N ILE A 150 -2.96 0.35 -6.37
CA ILE A 150 -2.69 -1.08 -6.58
C ILE A 150 -2.83 -1.94 -5.32
N LEU A 151 -3.42 -1.39 -4.24
CA LEU A 151 -3.67 -2.09 -2.97
C LEU A 151 -2.43 -2.78 -2.34
N CYS A 152 -1.23 -2.23 -2.55
CA CYS A 152 0.04 -2.78 -2.04
C CYS A 152 0.30 -2.58 -0.54
N ALA A 153 -0.58 -1.89 0.17
CA ALA A 153 -0.46 -1.51 1.59
C ALA A 153 0.78 -0.70 2.03
N CYS A 154 1.73 -0.34 1.13
CA CYS A 154 2.93 0.44 1.49
C CYS A 154 2.61 1.71 2.30
N CYS A 155 1.54 2.42 1.94
CA CYS A 155 1.13 3.67 2.58
C CYS A 155 0.48 3.45 3.96
N SER A 156 -0.40 2.46 4.12
CA SER A 156 -1.06 2.19 5.41
C SER A 156 -0.06 1.65 6.43
N THR A 157 0.81 0.74 5.99
CA THR A 157 1.86 0.15 6.82
C THR A 157 3.01 1.09 7.13
N SER A 158 3.04 2.30 6.56
CA SER A 158 3.96 3.38 6.97
C SER A 158 3.30 4.44 7.86
N CYS A 159 2.00 4.31 8.15
CA CYS A 159 1.23 5.30 8.89
C CYS A 159 1.13 4.94 10.38
N PRO A 160 1.68 5.77 11.29
CA PRO A 160 1.59 5.50 12.73
C PRO A 160 0.14 5.40 13.24
N SER A 161 -0.78 6.24 12.75
CA SER A 161 -2.19 6.16 13.14
C SER A 161 -2.83 4.81 12.80
N PHE A 162 -2.38 4.17 11.71
CA PHE A 162 -2.83 2.84 11.31
C PHE A 162 -2.20 1.75 12.18
N TRP A 163 -0.93 1.89 12.59
CA TRP A 163 -0.29 0.95 13.51
C TRP A 163 -1.01 0.86 14.86
N TRP A 164 -1.47 2.00 15.38
CA TRP A 164 -2.10 2.06 16.69
C TRP A 164 -3.58 1.66 16.70
N ASN A 165 -4.28 1.84 15.58
CA ASN A 165 -5.72 1.57 15.49
C ASN A 165 -6.08 0.94 14.12
N PRO A 166 -5.48 -0.20 13.73
CA PRO A 166 -5.68 -0.79 12.40
C PRO A 166 -7.10 -1.29 12.16
N ASP A 167 -7.87 -1.48 13.23
CA ASP A 167 -9.27 -1.92 13.26
C ASP A 167 -10.28 -0.77 13.24
N LYS A 168 -9.85 0.48 13.49
CA LYS A 168 -10.74 1.65 13.56
C LYS A 168 -10.41 2.70 12.51
N PHE A 169 -9.14 3.08 12.39
CA PHE A 169 -8.73 4.05 11.38
C PHE A 169 -8.67 3.37 10.00
N ILE A 170 -9.40 3.88 9.02
CA ILE A 170 -9.47 3.30 7.66
C ILE A 170 -8.08 3.24 7.01
N GLY A 171 -7.20 4.19 7.32
CA GLY A 171 -5.86 4.25 6.75
C GLY A 171 -5.83 4.92 5.37
N PRO A 172 -4.63 5.32 4.92
CA PRO A 172 -4.46 6.10 3.70
C PRO A 172 -4.94 5.39 2.42
N ALA A 173 -4.76 4.08 2.28
CA ALA A 173 -5.24 3.36 1.10
C ALA A 173 -6.77 3.31 1.03
N GLY A 174 -7.42 2.96 2.15
CA GLY A 174 -8.88 2.91 2.22
C GLY A 174 -9.51 4.29 2.03
N LEU A 175 -8.94 5.34 2.61
CA LEU A 175 -9.45 6.71 2.43
C LEU A 175 -9.21 7.27 1.02
N LEU A 176 -8.15 6.86 0.33
CA LEU A 176 -7.97 7.18 -1.09
C LEU A 176 -9.11 6.54 -1.93
N ALA A 177 -9.46 5.29 -1.63
CA ALA A 177 -10.57 4.60 -2.27
C ALA A 177 -11.94 5.15 -1.90
N ALA A 178 -12.15 5.57 -0.65
CA ALA A 178 -13.37 6.25 -0.24
C ALA A 178 -13.56 7.54 -1.05
N TYR A 179 -12.50 8.36 -1.14
CA TYR A 179 -12.53 9.59 -1.93
C TYR A 179 -12.79 9.32 -3.42
N ARG A 180 -12.23 8.23 -3.97
CA ARG A 180 -12.50 7.79 -5.36
C ARG A 180 -13.99 7.64 -5.63
N PHE A 181 -14.79 7.14 -4.69
CA PHE A 181 -16.24 7.00 -4.87
C PHE A 181 -17.01 8.27 -4.51
N LEU A 182 -16.62 8.98 -3.45
CA LEU A 182 -17.27 10.22 -2.99
C LEU A 182 -17.36 11.33 -4.07
N ILE A 183 -16.46 11.30 -5.05
CA ILE A 183 -16.40 12.30 -6.13
C ILE A 183 -16.65 11.72 -7.53
N ASP A 184 -16.98 10.43 -7.64
CA ASP A 184 -17.42 9.86 -8.91
C ASP A 184 -18.83 10.38 -9.22
N SER A 185 -18.98 11.09 -10.33
CA SER A 185 -20.28 11.68 -10.71
C SER A 185 -21.38 10.65 -10.95
N ARG A 186 -21.03 9.36 -11.00
CA ARG A 186 -21.94 8.24 -11.19
C ARG A 186 -22.38 7.61 -9.88
N ASP A 187 -21.75 7.94 -8.75
CA ASP A 187 -22.14 7.48 -7.42
C ASP A 187 -23.19 8.43 -6.84
N THR A 188 -24.29 7.89 -6.34
CA THR A 188 -25.41 8.69 -5.81
C THR A 188 -25.49 8.66 -4.29
N GLU A 189 -24.57 7.97 -3.61
CA GLU A 189 -24.61 7.73 -2.16
C GLU A 189 -23.57 8.55 -1.38
N THR A 190 -23.15 9.71 -1.92
CA THR A 190 -22.15 10.57 -1.28
C THR A 190 -22.49 10.88 0.18
N ASP A 191 -23.72 11.29 0.46
CA ASP A 191 -24.15 11.68 1.81
C ASP A 191 -24.13 10.48 2.77
N SER A 192 -24.70 9.34 2.36
CA SER A 192 -24.64 8.10 3.15
C SER A 192 -23.21 7.66 3.42
N ARG A 193 -22.29 7.81 2.44
CA ARG A 193 -20.87 7.49 2.64
C ARG A 193 -20.19 8.45 3.60
N LEU A 194 -20.55 9.72 3.61
CA LEU A 194 -20.02 10.70 4.55
C LEU A 194 -20.51 10.43 5.98
N ASP A 195 -21.77 10.03 6.14
CA ASP A 195 -22.33 9.64 7.44
C ASP A 195 -21.53 8.46 8.05
N ASP A 196 -21.22 7.43 7.25
CA ASP A 196 -20.40 6.29 7.68
C ASP A 196 -18.97 6.66 8.08
N LEU A 197 -18.46 7.82 7.62
CA LEU A 197 -17.11 8.31 7.86
C LEU A 197 -17.04 9.36 8.98
N ASN A 198 -18.17 9.74 9.57
CA ASN A 198 -18.29 10.86 10.51
C ASN A 198 -18.07 10.47 11.99
N ASP A 199 -17.24 9.45 12.25
CA ASP A 199 -16.80 9.10 13.59
C ASP A 199 -15.38 9.62 13.89
N ALA A 200 -14.98 9.60 15.17
CA ALA A 200 -13.69 10.12 15.62
C ALA A 200 -12.46 9.35 15.09
N PHE A 201 -12.63 8.15 14.52
CA PHE A 201 -11.56 7.27 14.09
C PHE A 201 -11.41 7.19 12.58
N SER A 202 -12.49 6.93 11.81
CA SER A 202 -12.38 6.54 10.40
C SER A 202 -11.51 7.49 9.56
N VAL A 203 -11.72 8.79 9.71
CA VAL A 203 -10.99 9.84 8.98
C VAL A 203 -10.08 10.67 9.90
N PHE A 204 -10.57 11.04 11.09
CA PHE A 204 -9.97 12.08 11.92
C PHE A 204 -8.69 11.65 12.67
N ARG A 205 -8.31 10.38 12.62
CA ARG A 205 -6.98 9.89 13.06
C ARG A 205 -5.84 10.25 12.11
N CYS A 206 -6.13 10.80 10.93
CA CYS A 206 -5.10 11.33 10.05
C CYS A 206 -4.57 12.69 10.57
N HIS A 207 -3.31 12.70 11.00
CA HIS A 207 -2.61 13.89 11.50
C HIS A 207 -1.65 14.51 10.47
N SER A 208 -1.86 14.27 9.18
CA SER A 208 -0.99 14.79 8.11
C SER A 208 0.50 14.46 8.32
N ILE A 209 0.80 13.23 8.76
CA ILE A 209 2.18 12.72 8.96
C ILE A 209 2.92 12.57 7.61
N MET A 210 2.17 12.41 6.51
CA MET A 210 2.67 12.36 5.12
C MET A 210 3.58 11.17 4.74
N ASN A 211 3.87 10.23 5.65
CA ASN A 211 4.55 8.98 5.29
C ASN A 211 3.88 8.25 4.11
N CYS A 212 2.55 8.29 4.03
CA CYS A 212 1.77 7.64 2.98
C CYS A 212 2.11 8.16 1.56
N VAL A 213 2.39 9.45 1.40
CA VAL A 213 2.77 10.07 0.12
C VAL A 213 4.21 9.68 -0.24
N ASN A 214 5.11 9.72 0.74
CA ASN A 214 6.54 9.47 0.54
C ASN A 214 6.89 8.04 0.09
N VAL A 215 5.97 7.08 0.30
CA VAL A 215 6.20 5.66 0.01
C VAL A 215 5.27 5.10 -1.06
N CYS A 216 4.34 5.88 -1.61
CA CYS A 216 3.43 5.37 -2.62
C CYS A 216 4.21 5.04 -3.91
N PRO A 217 4.28 3.76 -4.33
CA PRO A 217 5.06 3.38 -5.52
C PRO A 217 4.43 3.90 -6.83
N LYS A 218 3.20 4.41 -6.77
CA LYS A 218 2.46 4.97 -7.90
C LYS A 218 2.38 6.51 -7.84
N GLY A 219 3.05 7.14 -6.88
CA GLY A 219 3.07 8.61 -6.75
C GLY A 219 1.72 9.23 -6.35
N LEU A 220 0.79 8.45 -5.80
CA LEU A 220 -0.53 8.93 -5.38
C LEU A 220 -0.42 9.72 -4.07
N ASN A 221 -1.41 10.58 -3.81
CA ASN A 221 -1.42 11.46 -2.64
C ASN A 221 -2.62 11.22 -1.71
N PRO A 222 -2.56 10.20 -0.82
CA PRO A 222 -3.59 9.97 0.18
C PRO A 222 -3.84 11.16 1.10
N THR A 223 -2.82 11.94 1.47
CA THR A 223 -2.99 13.11 2.35
C THR A 223 -3.94 14.13 1.71
N LYS A 224 -3.78 14.40 0.42
CA LYS A 224 -4.66 15.31 -0.34
C LYS A 224 -6.09 14.79 -0.38
N ALA A 225 -6.28 13.51 -0.70
CA ALA A 225 -7.60 12.87 -0.72
C ALA A 225 -8.29 12.95 0.66
N ILE A 226 -7.58 12.64 1.74
CA ILE A 226 -8.10 12.74 3.11
C ILE A 226 -8.47 14.20 3.45
N GLY A 227 -7.68 15.18 3.01
CA GLY A 227 -8.01 16.60 3.19
C GLY A 227 -9.32 17.01 2.50
N HIS A 228 -9.58 16.46 1.31
CA HIS A 228 -10.85 16.66 0.62
C HIS A 228 -12.02 15.98 1.36
N ILE A 229 -11.85 14.75 1.85
CA ILE A 229 -12.88 14.08 2.67
C ILE A 229 -13.22 14.91 3.91
N LYS A 230 -12.22 15.41 4.64
CA LYS A 230 -12.44 16.27 5.80
C LYS A 230 -13.23 17.54 5.44
N SER A 231 -12.91 18.15 4.29
CA SER A 231 -13.67 19.31 3.78
C SER A 231 -15.12 18.97 3.47
N MET A 232 -15.39 17.77 2.91
CA MET A 232 -16.75 17.30 2.63
C MET A 232 -17.53 17.04 3.92
N LEU A 233 -16.92 16.37 4.90
CA LEU A 233 -17.53 16.12 6.22
C LEU A 233 -17.92 17.41 6.96
N LEU A 234 -17.05 18.43 6.92
CA LEU A 234 -17.34 19.73 7.54
C LEU A 234 -18.51 20.45 6.86
N LYS A 235 -18.67 20.32 5.54
CA LYS A 235 -19.80 20.91 4.80
C LYS A 235 -21.09 20.14 5.00
N HIS A 236 -20.99 18.81 5.13
CA HIS A 236 -22.14 17.92 5.34
C HIS A 236 -22.72 18.02 6.75
N SER A 237 -21.88 18.31 7.74
CA SER A 237 -22.29 18.44 9.15
C SER A 237 -22.72 19.86 9.55
N ALA A 238 -22.74 20.81 8.60
CA ALA A 238 -23.08 22.22 8.82
C ALA A 238 -24.53 22.50 8.38
#